data_AF-A0A0C3A3D2-F1
#
_entry.id   AF-A0A0C3A3D2-F1
#
_cell.length_a   1.000
_cell.length_b   1.000
_cell.length_c   1.000
_cell.angle_alpha   90.00
_cell.angle_beta   90.00
_cell.angle_gamma   90.00
#
_symmetry.space_group_name_H-M   'P 1'
#
loop_
_entity.id
_entity.type
_entity.pdbx_description
1 polymer ?
#
loop_
_entity_poly.entity_id
_entity_poly.type
_entity_poly.pdbx_seq_one_letter_code
_entity_poly.pdbx_strand_id
1 'polypeptide(L)'
;MKNNNSSFFSSPRTQIKFFQWVGTIFAVIGMLISLYFLSKIDVKALDQSKQVLLALGYAIMGYMFWKTIISAVIILRFVKKSTDEELVANRYILASLSLNLGGFLTPWVLTSLPNVTTQSTIKPKWFLSRSFAIITTIGSAIFLGVLFWQLKTINPNTNWFDQSKEWYWILVGFIIGNGVLLVVGLLAFILFFNKNSKERFKGNTFTSFLMKTIAVFYLVIVTIELIVLMIYSILRLIGNIINTAARVLQADNALIGVLYFLFGLLTMFFQIYYVIFLTMMISQTIKGIWRKDGVITIKVYDKLKEKEDKYQLKHNR
;
A
#
# COMPACT_ATOMS: atom_id res chain seq x y z
N MET A 1 37.08 -5.12 -18.95
CA MET A 1 36.05 -5.46 -19.96
C MET A 1 34.69 -4.98 -19.47
N LYS A 2 34.10 -3.99 -20.16
CA LYS A 2 32.72 -3.55 -19.90
C LYS A 2 31.78 -4.69 -20.29
N ASN A 3 31.07 -5.24 -19.31
CA ASN A 3 30.10 -6.31 -19.53
C ASN A 3 28.83 -5.67 -20.13
N ASN A 4 28.77 -5.57 -21.47
CA ASN A 4 27.64 -5.05 -22.24
C ASN A 4 26.46 -6.06 -22.32
N ASN A 5 26.20 -6.80 -21.25
CA ASN A 5 24.94 -7.51 -21.10
C ASN A 5 23.95 -6.53 -20.46
N SER A 6 23.13 -5.86 -21.27
CA SER A 6 21.91 -5.22 -20.78
C SER A 6 21.14 -6.27 -20.00
N SER A 7 21.19 -6.20 -18.66
CA SER A 7 20.59 -7.26 -17.84
C SER A 7 19.11 -7.36 -18.20
N PHE A 8 18.60 -8.59 -18.29
CA PHE A 8 17.18 -8.87 -18.54
C PHE A 8 16.24 -8.04 -17.63
N PHE A 9 16.75 -7.59 -16.48
CA PHE A 9 16.05 -6.79 -15.48
C PHE A 9 16.34 -5.27 -15.51
N SER A 10 17.24 -4.78 -16.38
CA SER A 10 17.56 -3.35 -16.50
C SER A 10 16.35 -2.50 -16.90
N SER A 11 15.51 -3.02 -17.81
CA SER A 11 14.26 -2.40 -18.23
C SER A 11 13.20 -2.44 -17.11
N PRO A 12 12.85 -3.60 -16.50
CA PRO A 12 11.93 -3.65 -15.35
C PRO A 12 12.34 -2.76 -14.16
N ARG A 13 13.63 -2.70 -13.82
CA ARG A 13 14.11 -1.81 -12.74
C ARG A 13 13.90 -0.34 -13.04
N THR A 14 14.11 0.07 -14.29
CA THR A 14 13.92 1.45 -14.72
C THR A 14 12.44 1.81 -14.70
N GLN A 15 11.58 0.90 -15.17
CA GLN A 15 10.13 1.05 -15.10
C GLN A 15 9.63 1.17 -13.66
N ILE A 16 10.08 0.30 -12.75
CA ILE A 16 9.72 0.36 -11.32
C ILE A 16 10.11 1.73 -10.73
N LYS A 17 11.32 2.22 -11.00
CA LYS A 17 11.77 3.53 -10.50
C LYS A 17 10.89 4.66 -11.04
N PHE A 18 10.62 4.65 -12.34
CA PHE A 18 9.82 5.68 -13.00
C PHE A 18 8.37 5.66 -12.49
N PHE A 19 7.70 4.51 -12.52
CA PHE A 19 6.33 4.36 -12.04
C PHE A 19 6.18 4.67 -10.56
N GLN A 20 7.19 4.34 -9.74
CA GLN A 20 7.18 4.70 -8.33
C GLN A 20 7.24 6.22 -8.13
N TRP A 21 8.11 6.92 -8.87
CA TRP A 21 8.19 8.38 -8.81
C TRP A 21 6.88 9.03 -9.25
N VAL A 22 6.37 8.64 -10.42
CA VAL A 22 5.11 9.18 -10.96
C VAL A 22 3.97 8.93 -9.97
N GLY A 23 3.80 7.70 -9.49
CA GLY A 23 2.75 7.35 -8.54
C GLY A 23 2.84 8.14 -7.23
N THR A 24 4.05 8.30 -6.68
CA THR A 24 4.27 9.07 -5.45
C THR A 24 3.97 10.57 -5.64
N ILE A 25 4.36 11.16 -6.77
CA ILE A 25 4.04 12.57 -7.08
C ILE A 25 2.53 12.78 -7.13
N PHE A 26 1.80 11.94 -7.87
CA PHE A 26 0.34 12.04 -7.94
C PHE A 26 -0.33 11.82 -6.58
N ALA A 27 0.15 10.86 -5.78
CA ALA A 27 -0.37 10.63 -4.44
C ALA A 27 -0.16 11.85 -3.52
N VAL A 28 1.04 12.45 -3.55
CA VAL A 28 1.36 13.65 -2.76
C VAL A 28 0.50 14.85 -3.19
N ILE A 29 0.38 15.10 -4.50
CA ILE A 29 -0.48 16.18 -5.02
C ILE A 29 -1.94 15.95 -4.59
N GLY A 30 -2.45 14.73 -4.75
CA GLY A 30 -3.80 14.37 -4.32
C GLY A 30 -4.03 14.61 -2.83
N MET A 31 -3.05 14.26 -1.99
CA MET A 31 -3.13 14.54 -0.55
C MET A 31 -3.12 16.04 -0.22
N LEU A 32 -2.30 16.84 -0.91
CA LEU A 32 -2.27 18.29 -0.72
C LEU A 32 -3.59 18.95 -1.14
N ILE A 33 -4.18 18.50 -2.24
CA ILE A 33 -5.52 18.93 -2.68
C ILE A 33 -6.58 18.57 -1.62
N SER A 34 -6.54 17.34 -1.09
CA SER A 34 -7.46 16.92 -0.02
C SER A 34 -7.29 17.77 1.24
N LEU A 35 -6.06 18.09 1.65
CA LEU A 35 -5.80 18.98 2.78
C LEU A 35 -6.31 20.40 2.52
N TYR A 36 -6.16 20.92 1.31
CA TYR A 36 -6.72 22.20 0.92
C TYR A 36 -8.24 22.23 1.09
N PHE A 37 -8.97 21.20 0.61
CA PHE A 37 -10.42 21.13 0.78
C PHE A 37 -10.84 20.96 2.25
N LEU A 38 -10.11 20.15 3.03
CA LEU A 38 -10.34 20.03 4.47
C LEU A 38 -10.14 21.38 5.19
N SER A 39 -9.18 22.19 4.76
CA SER A 39 -8.92 23.52 5.35
C SER A 39 -10.05 24.53 5.13
N LYS A 40 -10.92 24.28 4.14
CA LYS A 40 -12.06 25.15 3.81
C LYS A 40 -13.32 24.85 4.62
N ILE A 41 -13.31 23.76 5.40
CA ILE A 41 -14.43 23.41 6.27
C ILE A 41 -14.47 24.38 7.44
N ASP A 42 -15.60 25.07 7.63
CA ASP A 42 -15.83 25.90 8.80
C ASP A 42 -16.01 25.00 10.03
N VAL A 43 -14.93 24.89 10.80
CA VAL A 43 -14.86 24.09 12.03
C VAL A 43 -15.91 24.51 13.05
N LYS A 44 -16.24 25.82 13.12
CA LYS A 44 -17.15 26.35 14.14
C LYS A 44 -18.62 26.02 13.84
N ALA A 45 -18.95 25.80 12.58
CA ALA A 45 -20.28 25.38 12.14
C ALA A 45 -20.52 23.86 12.32
N LEU A 46 -19.47 23.10 12.66
CA LEU A 46 -19.58 21.66 12.87
C LEU A 46 -19.97 21.34 14.32
N ASP A 47 -20.80 20.32 14.46
CA ASP A 47 -21.02 19.64 15.74
C ASP A 47 -19.72 19.02 16.28
N GLN A 48 -19.62 18.89 17.60
CA GLN A 48 -18.42 18.40 18.30
C GLN A 48 -17.99 17.01 17.83
N SER A 49 -18.94 16.11 17.55
CA SER A 49 -18.63 14.79 16.98
C SER A 49 -17.94 14.90 15.62
N LYS A 50 -18.40 15.82 14.76
CA LYS A 50 -17.82 16.05 13.43
C LYS A 50 -16.46 16.74 13.51
N GLN A 51 -16.24 17.60 14.52
CA GLN A 51 -14.94 18.20 14.80
C GLN A 51 -13.90 17.14 15.15
N VAL A 52 -14.26 16.13 15.95
CA VAL A 52 -13.37 14.99 16.26
C VAL A 52 -13.05 14.17 15.01
N LEU A 53 -14.06 13.89 14.17
CA LEU A 53 -13.83 13.20 12.89
C LEU A 53 -12.91 14.00 11.95
N LEU A 54 -13.03 15.32 11.93
CA LEU A 54 -12.15 16.20 11.18
C LEU A 54 -10.70 16.13 11.69
N ALA A 55 -10.49 16.19 13.01
CA ALA A 55 -9.17 16.04 13.62
C ALA A 55 -8.54 14.67 13.32
N LEU A 56 -9.34 13.60 13.41
CA LEU A 56 -8.93 12.25 13.00
C LEU A 56 -8.58 12.21 11.51
N GLY A 57 -9.36 12.87 10.66
CA GLY A 57 -9.08 13.01 9.23
C GLY A 57 -7.70 13.61 8.95
N TYR A 58 -7.37 14.72 9.62
CA TYR A 58 -6.03 15.33 9.53
C TYR A 58 -4.92 14.39 10.02
N ALA A 59 -5.14 13.68 11.13
CA ALA A 59 -4.17 12.73 11.68
C ALA A 59 -3.92 11.54 10.74
N ILE A 60 -4.98 10.96 10.16
CA ILE A 60 -4.91 9.90 9.14
C ILE A 60 -4.15 10.42 7.92
N MET A 61 -4.45 11.64 7.45
CA MET A 61 -3.76 12.24 6.31
C MET A 61 -2.26 12.43 6.59
N GLY A 62 -1.88 12.89 7.79
CA GLY A 62 -0.48 13.00 8.21
C GLY A 62 0.25 11.65 8.20
N TYR A 63 -0.39 10.61 8.75
CA TYR A 63 0.13 9.23 8.72
C TYR A 63 0.30 8.72 7.28
N MET A 64 -0.72 8.89 6.44
CA MET A 64 -0.72 8.42 5.05
C MET A 64 0.30 9.16 4.20
N PHE A 65 0.51 10.44 4.44
CA PHE A 65 1.56 11.24 3.80
C PHE A 65 2.95 10.68 4.12
N TRP A 66 3.24 10.44 5.41
CA TRP A 66 4.48 9.80 5.85
C TRP A 66 4.67 8.42 5.22
N LYS A 67 3.66 7.55 5.36
CA LYS A 67 3.67 6.19 4.79
C LYS A 67 3.94 6.21 3.30
N THR A 68 3.41 7.20 2.58
CA THR A 68 3.60 7.38 1.14
C THR A 68 5.02 7.71 0.76
N ILE A 69 5.61 8.72 1.39
CA ILE A 69 6.98 9.13 1.11
C ILE A 69 7.96 8.01 1.50
N ILE A 70 7.82 7.45 2.70
CA ILE A 70 8.81 6.50 3.19
C ILE A 70 8.76 5.17 2.43
N SER A 71 7.58 4.68 2.05
CA SER A 71 7.47 3.46 1.26
C SER A 71 8.07 3.65 -0.14
N ALA A 72 7.86 4.81 -0.76
CA ALA A 72 8.50 5.14 -2.03
C ALA A 72 10.03 5.17 -1.92
N VAL A 73 10.56 5.80 -0.86
CA VAL A 73 12.01 5.83 -0.57
C VAL A 73 12.55 4.41 -0.34
N ILE A 74 11.84 3.56 0.40
CA ILE A 74 12.23 2.16 0.65
C ILE A 74 12.29 1.38 -0.66
N ILE A 75 11.25 1.48 -1.51
CA ILE A 75 11.19 0.78 -2.81
C ILE A 75 12.33 1.25 -3.72
N LEU A 76 12.53 2.56 -3.88
CA LEU A 76 13.58 3.13 -4.73
C LEU A 76 14.97 2.75 -4.25
N ARG A 77 15.22 2.80 -2.94
CA ARG A 77 16.50 2.38 -2.35
C ARG A 77 16.73 0.88 -2.54
N PHE A 78 15.70 0.06 -2.36
CA PHE A 78 15.79 -1.39 -2.57
C PHE A 78 16.14 -1.69 -4.03
N VAL A 79 15.36 -1.17 -4.99
CA VAL A 79 15.56 -1.39 -6.44
C VAL A 79 16.91 -0.82 -6.93
N LYS A 80 17.50 0.18 -6.25
CA LYS A 80 18.84 0.69 -6.59
C LYS A 80 19.96 -0.19 -6.05
N LYS A 81 19.79 -0.87 -4.91
CA LYS A 81 20.87 -1.56 -4.18
C LYS A 81 20.79 -3.09 -4.24
N SER A 82 19.62 -3.66 -4.52
CA SER A 82 19.40 -5.11 -4.49
C SER A 82 19.88 -5.78 -5.78
N THR A 83 20.32 -7.03 -5.70
CA THR A 83 20.57 -7.87 -6.90
C THR A 83 19.24 -8.28 -7.55
N ASP A 84 19.28 -8.82 -8.78
CA ASP A 84 18.08 -9.22 -9.52
C ASP A 84 17.33 -10.36 -8.82
N GLU A 85 18.08 -11.27 -8.20
CA GLU A 85 17.59 -12.36 -7.36
C GLU A 85 16.84 -11.83 -6.13
N GLU A 86 17.43 -10.83 -5.47
CA GLU A 86 16.81 -10.19 -4.31
C GLU A 86 15.54 -9.42 -4.69
N LEU A 87 15.53 -8.80 -5.89
CA LEU A 87 14.35 -8.12 -6.42
C LEU A 87 13.19 -9.10 -6.66
N VAL A 88 13.46 -10.22 -7.34
CA VAL A 88 12.45 -11.25 -7.60
C VAL A 88 11.94 -11.87 -6.31
N ALA A 89 12.82 -12.17 -5.35
CA ALA A 89 12.43 -12.77 -4.07
C ALA A 89 11.56 -11.84 -3.20
N ASN A 90 11.74 -10.53 -3.30
CA ASN A 90 11.02 -9.54 -2.48
C ASN A 90 9.88 -8.84 -3.23
N ARG A 91 9.59 -9.22 -4.48
CA ARG A 91 8.64 -8.50 -5.35
C ARG A 91 7.24 -8.34 -4.75
N TYR A 92 6.73 -9.33 -4.00
CA TYR A 92 5.41 -9.23 -3.39
C TYR A 92 5.38 -8.32 -2.16
N ILE A 93 6.49 -8.21 -1.44
CA ILE A 93 6.64 -7.23 -0.35
C ILE A 93 6.75 -5.82 -0.92
N LEU A 94 7.49 -5.65 -2.02
CA LEU A 94 7.56 -4.37 -2.72
C LEU A 94 6.21 -3.99 -3.35
N ALA A 95 5.49 -4.97 -3.91
CA ALA A 95 4.17 -4.78 -4.48
C ALA A 95 3.15 -4.38 -3.39
N SER A 96 3.19 -5.03 -2.21
CA SER A 96 2.30 -4.64 -1.10
C SER A 96 2.61 -3.24 -0.59
N LEU A 97 3.89 -2.87 -0.46
CA LEU A 97 4.30 -1.51 -0.11
C LEU A 97 3.78 -0.50 -1.12
N SER A 98 3.87 -0.78 -2.43
CA SER A 98 3.40 0.15 -3.46
C SER A 98 1.88 0.19 -3.62
N LEU A 99 1.17 -0.93 -3.47
CA LEU A 99 -0.30 -0.97 -3.53
C LEU A 99 -0.91 -0.11 -2.42
N ASN A 100 -0.30 -0.13 -1.24
CA ASN A 100 -0.67 0.72 -0.11
C ASN A 100 -0.49 2.23 -0.36
N LEU A 101 0.21 2.63 -1.43
CA LEU A 101 0.37 4.04 -1.85
C LEU A 101 -0.65 4.47 -2.90
N GLY A 102 -1.55 3.57 -3.30
CA GLY A 102 -2.40 3.78 -4.48
C GLY A 102 -1.66 3.62 -5.80
N GLY A 103 -0.38 3.20 -5.77
CA GLY A 103 0.38 2.88 -6.98
C GLY A 103 -0.08 1.54 -7.56
N PHE A 104 -0.47 1.51 -8.83
CA PHE A 104 -0.88 0.27 -9.52
C PHE A 104 0.14 -0.19 -10.55
N LEU A 105 0.92 0.73 -11.13
CA LEU A 105 1.94 0.43 -12.15
C LEU A 105 3.18 -0.29 -11.57
N THR A 106 3.69 0.15 -10.43
CA THR A 106 4.83 -0.51 -9.78
C THR A 106 4.50 -1.95 -9.35
N PRO A 107 3.36 -2.22 -8.69
CA PRO A 107 2.94 -3.59 -8.41
C PRO A 107 2.83 -4.42 -9.68
N TRP A 108 2.23 -3.89 -10.75
CA TRP A 108 2.06 -4.59 -12.02
C TRP A 108 3.38 -5.12 -12.56
N VAL A 109 4.40 -4.26 -12.66
CA VAL A 109 5.74 -4.67 -13.12
C VAL A 109 6.36 -5.69 -12.17
N LEU A 110 6.16 -5.53 -10.86
CA LEU A 110 6.71 -6.44 -9.86
C LEU A 110 6.08 -7.84 -9.92
N THR A 111 4.77 -7.95 -10.12
CA THR A 111 4.08 -9.25 -10.23
C THR A 111 4.28 -9.89 -11.60
N SER A 112 4.62 -9.13 -12.63
CA SER A 112 4.93 -9.67 -13.96
C SER A 112 6.34 -10.25 -14.06
N LEU A 113 7.22 -10.01 -13.06
CA LEU A 113 8.57 -10.59 -13.05
C LEU A 113 8.50 -12.13 -13.08
N PRO A 114 9.40 -12.80 -13.84
CA PRO A 114 9.40 -14.25 -13.97
C PRO A 114 9.64 -14.94 -12.63
N ASN A 115 9.08 -16.14 -12.48
CA ASN A 115 9.29 -16.98 -11.30
C ASN A 115 10.57 -17.77 -11.48
N VAL A 116 11.69 -17.20 -11.01
CA VAL A 116 12.97 -17.89 -10.98
C VAL A 116 13.26 -18.37 -9.56
N THR A 117 13.71 -19.62 -9.42
CA THR A 117 14.17 -20.15 -8.14
C THR A 117 15.49 -19.50 -7.78
N THR A 118 15.45 -18.51 -6.90
CA THR A 118 16.61 -17.70 -6.54
C THR A 118 16.88 -17.78 -5.04
N GLN A 119 18.15 -17.97 -4.65
CA GLN A 119 18.58 -17.84 -3.27
C GLN A 119 18.82 -16.36 -2.95
N SER A 120 17.85 -15.70 -2.34
CA SER A 120 17.99 -14.31 -1.88
C SER A 120 18.70 -14.26 -0.52
N THR A 121 19.67 -13.35 -0.39
CA THR A 121 20.32 -13.08 0.90
C THR A 121 19.39 -12.35 1.87
N ILE A 122 18.36 -11.68 1.34
CA ILE A 122 17.36 -10.91 2.09
C ILE A 122 16.06 -11.73 2.19
N LYS A 123 15.69 -12.10 3.42
CA LYS A 123 14.41 -12.76 3.69
C LYS A 123 13.25 -11.77 3.58
N PRO A 124 12.18 -12.08 2.82
CA PRO A 124 11.04 -11.17 2.63
C PRO A 124 10.36 -10.72 3.92
N LYS A 125 10.14 -11.65 4.87
CA LYS A 125 9.50 -11.32 6.15
C LYS A 125 10.35 -10.39 7.02
N TRP A 126 11.67 -10.57 7.01
CA TRP A 126 12.58 -9.67 7.71
C TRP A 126 12.61 -8.27 7.08
N PHE A 127 12.63 -8.21 5.75
CA PHE A 127 12.60 -6.94 5.01
C PHE A 127 11.28 -6.18 5.24
N LEU A 128 10.15 -6.91 5.25
CA LEU A 128 8.84 -6.36 5.56
C LEU A 128 8.84 -5.73 6.96
N SER A 129 9.25 -6.49 7.99
CA SER A 129 9.27 -5.99 9.37
C SER A 129 10.16 -4.77 9.55
N ARG A 130 11.33 -4.76 8.89
CA ARG A 130 12.22 -3.60 8.96
C ARG A 130 11.62 -2.36 8.29
N SER A 131 10.90 -2.54 7.19
CA SER A 131 10.21 -1.46 6.48
C SER A 131 9.04 -0.93 7.32
N PHE A 132 8.22 -1.83 7.85
CA PHE A 132 7.07 -1.49 8.68
C PHE A 132 7.46 -0.89 10.03
N ALA A 133 8.60 -1.26 10.62
CA ALA A 133 9.11 -0.62 11.83
C ALA A 133 9.29 0.91 11.62
N ILE A 134 9.88 1.33 10.50
CA ILE A 134 10.02 2.76 10.19
C ILE A 134 8.64 3.40 9.96
N ILE A 135 7.78 2.73 9.18
CA ILE A 135 6.45 3.24 8.82
C ILE A 135 5.61 3.44 10.08
N THR A 136 5.48 2.44 10.95
CA THR A 136 4.58 2.50 12.10
C THR A 136 5.15 3.33 13.23
N THR A 137 6.46 3.29 13.52
CA THR A 137 7.03 4.15 14.59
C THR A 137 6.86 5.62 14.28
N ILE A 138 7.38 6.08 13.14
CA ILE A 138 7.34 7.51 12.81
C ILE A 138 5.92 7.92 12.39
N GLY A 139 5.23 7.05 11.65
CA GLY A 139 3.85 7.31 11.24
C GLY A 139 2.92 7.47 12.43
N SER A 140 2.93 6.56 13.40
CA SER A 140 2.06 6.67 14.57
C SER A 140 2.42 7.86 15.47
N ALA A 141 3.71 8.23 15.55
CA ALA A 141 4.11 9.47 16.22
C ALA A 141 3.55 10.72 15.52
N ILE A 142 3.61 10.78 14.18
CA ILE A 142 3.01 11.86 13.38
C ILE A 142 1.50 11.87 13.56
N PHE A 143 0.84 10.71 13.51
CA PHE A 143 -0.61 10.59 13.71
C PHE A 143 -1.03 11.20 15.05
N LEU A 144 -0.41 10.75 16.14
CA LEU A 144 -0.74 11.23 17.48
C LEU A 144 -0.42 12.72 17.63
N GLY A 145 0.75 13.16 17.14
CA GLY A 145 1.14 14.57 17.17
C GLY A 145 0.15 15.48 16.43
N VAL A 146 -0.26 15.10 15.22
CA VAL A 146 -1.25 15.86 14.43
C VAL A 146 -2.63 15.80 15.10
N LEU A 147 -3.05 14.65 15.62
CA LEU A 147 -4.33 14.52 16.31
C LEU A 147 -4.44 15.46 17.52
N PHE A 148 -3.46 15.41 18.43
CA PHE A 148 -3.45 16.27 19.61
C PHE A 148 -3.33 17.75 19.24
N TRP A 149 -2.52 18.08 18.23
CA TRP A 149 -2.41 19.45 17.72
C TRP A 149 -3.74 19.96 17.15
N GLN A 150 -4.45 19.14 16.38
CA GLN A 150 -5.74 19.49 15.78
C GLN A 150 -6.84 19.65 16.83
N LEU A 151 -6.97 18.72 17.78
CA LEU A 151 -7.95 18.83 18.87
C LEU A 151 -7.74 20.12 19.68
N LYS A 152 -6.48 20.47 19.98
CA LYS A 152 -6.14 21.72 20.67
C LYS A 152 -6.45 22.97 19.83
N THR A 153 -6.26 22.90 18.51
CA THR A 153 -6.49 24.02 17.60
C THR A 153 -7.98 24.27 17.35
N ILE A 154 -8.79 23.21 17.27
CA ILE A 154 -10.23 23.29 17.01
C ILE A 154 -10.97 23.93 18.20
N ASN A 155 -10.76 23.40 19.41
CA ASN A 155 -11.32 23.98 20.61
C ASN A 155 -10.41 23.70 21.82
N PRO A 156 -9.64 24.71 22.29
CA PRO A 156 -8.68 24.52 23.37
C PRO A 156 -9.33 24.27 24.73
N ASN A 157 -10.60 24.66 24.91
CA ASN A 157 -11.31 24.59 26.19
C ASN A 157 -12.18 23.33 26.32
N THR A 158 -12.29 22.53 25.26
CA THR A 158 -13.08 21.29 25.29
C THR A 158 -12.30 20.15 25.93
N ASN A 159 -12.91 19.47 26.90
CA ASN A 159 -12.42 18.18 27.36
C ASN A 159 -12.78 17.09 26.34
N TRP A 160 -11.88 16.84 25.40
CA TRP A 160 -12.07 15.83 24.35
C TRP A 160 -12.16 14.38 24.88
N PHE A 161 -11.79 14.15 26.14
CA PHE A 161 -11.77 12.85 26.81
C PHE A 161 -12.93 12.66 27.80
N ASP A 162 -14.00 13.43 27.66
CA ASP A 162 -15.22 13.25 28.42
C ASP A 162 -15.96 11.96 27.98
N GLN A 163 -16.08 11.00 28.89
CA GLN A 163 -16.70 9.69 28.66
C GLN A 163 -18.21 9.77 28.38
N SER A 164 -18.86 10.88 28.74
CA SER A 164 -20.29 11.09 28.48
C SER A 164 -20.59 11.42 27.02
N LYS A 165 -19.56 11.69 26.21
CA LYS A 165 -19.69 12.16 24.83
C LYS A 165 -19.64 11.02 23.83
N GLU A 166 -20.48 11.09 22.81
CA GLU A 166 -20.61 10.04 21.79
C GLU A 166 -19.29 9.76 21.03
N TRP A 167 -18.45 10.77 20.85
CA TRP A 167 -17.18 10.64 20.14
C TRP A 167 -16.07 9.98 20.96
N TYR A 168 -16.24 9.83 22.28
CA TYR A 168 -15.19 9.38 23.19
C TYR A 168 -14.59 8.03 22.76
N TRP A 169 -15.45 7.04 22.52
CA TRP A 169 -15.01 5.68 22.18
C TRP A 169 -14.30 5.61 20.84
N ILE A 170 -14.75 6.41 19.86
CA ILE A 170 -14.10 6.50 18.55
C ILE A 170 -12.70 7.11 18.72
N LEU A 171 -12.60 8.26 19.39
CA LEU A 171 -11.35 8.95 19.62
C LEU A 171 -10.33 8.07 20.36
N VAL A 172 -10.74 7.49 21.49
CA VAL A 172 -9.89 6.62 22.30
C VAL A 172 -9.50 5.36 21.54
N GLY A 173 -10.40 4.76 20.76
CA GLY A 173 -10.10 3.61 19.91
C GLY A 173 -8.97 3.89 18.92
N PHE A 174 -9.00 5.06 18.25
CA PHE A 174 -7.92 5.47 17.33
C PHE A 174 -6.59 5.75 18.04
N ILE A 175 -6.64 6.34 19.25
CA ILE A 175 -5.45 6.61 20.06
C ILE A 175 -4.81 5.30 20.53
N ILE A 176 -5.59 4.38 21.09
CA ILE A 176 -5.10 3.08 21.55
C ILE A 176 -4.55 2.27 20.37
N GLY A 177 -5.28 2.21 19.25
CA GLY A 177 -4.83 1.51 18.05
C GLY A 177 -3.48 2.03 17.54
N ASN A 178 -3.31 3.35 17.45
CA ASN A 178 -2.02 3.95 17.08
C ASN A 178 -0.95 3.80 18.15
N GLY A 179 -1.32 3.82 19.43
CA GLY A 179 -0.41 3.54 20.54
C GLY A 179 0.19 2.15 20.46
N VAL A 180 -0.63 1.13 20.16
CA VAL A 180 -0.15 -0.25 19.92
C VAL A 180 0.80 -0.30 18.73
N LEU A 181 0.47 0.36 17.61
CA LEU A 181 1.35 0.42 16.43
C LEU A 181 2.68 1.13 16.72
N LEU A 182 2.68 2.16 17.56
CA LEU A 182 3.88 2.85 17.99
C LEU A 182 4.77 1.95 18.86
N VAL A 183 4.19 1.29 19.86
CA VAL A 183 4.92 0.37 20.75
C VAL A 183 5.51 -0.81 19.98
N VAL A 184 4.70 -1.47 19.14
CA VAL A 184 5.17 -2.58 18.30
C VAL A 184 6.22 -2.08 17.29
N GLY A 185 6.03 -0.88 16.73
CA GLY A 185 7.00 -0.21 15.87
C GLY A 185 8.35 -0.01 16.55
N LEU A 186 8.36 0.55 17.75
CA LEU A 186 9.59 0.79 18.52
C LEU A 186 10.31 -0.52 18.85
N LEU A 187 9.58 -1.54 19.29
CA LEU A 187 10.14 -2.88 19.52
C LEU A 187 10.74 -3.47 18.24
N ALA A 188 10.01 -3.36 17.12
CA ALA A 188 10.51 -3.80 15.82
C ALA A 188 11.76 -3.01 15.39
N PHE A 189 11.80 -1.70 15.63
CA PHE A 189 12.94 -0.87 15.31
C PHE A 189 14.20 -1.34 16.04
N ILE A 190 14.11 -1.54 17.36
CA ILE A 190 15.22 -2.04 18.19
C ILE A 190 15.71 -3.42 17.71
N LEU A 191 14.78 -4.32 17.39
CA LEU A 191 15.12 -5.71 17.03
C LEU A 191 15.66 -5.86 15.59
N PHE A 192 15.11 -5.13 14.62
CA PHE A 192 15.40 -5.31 13.20
C PHE A 192 16.48 -4.36 12.65
N PHE A 193 16.86 -3.30 13.37
CA PHE A 193 17.97 -2.40 12.96
C PHE A 193 19.33 -2.79 13.53
N ASN A 194 19.40 -3.82 14.37
CA ASN A 194 20.67 -4.36 14.87
C ASN A 194 21.49 -5.00 13.72
N LYS A 195 22.83 -4.86 13.74
CA LYS A 195 23.75 -5.40 12.72
C LYS A 195 23.57 -6.92 12.52
N ASN A 196 23.29 -7.67 13.60
CA ASN A 196 23.15 -9.13 13.54
C ASN A 196 21.68 -9.59 13.43
N SER A 197 20.75 -8.68 13.13
CA SER A 197 19.31 -8.97 13.09
C SER A 197 18.93 -10.06 12.08
N LYS A 198 19.62 -10.14 10.94
CA LYS A 198 19.38 -11.18 9.92
C LYS A 198 19.67 -12.59 10.45
N GLU A 199 20.75 -12.74 11.21
CA GLU A 199 21.15 -14.02 11.81
C GLU A 199 20.26 -14.37 12.99
N ARG A 200 19.98 -13.40 13.87
CA ARG A 200 19.06 -13.56 14.99
C ARG A 200 17.66 -13.99 14.54
N PHE A 201 17.17 -13.46 13.43
CA PHE A 201 15.88 -13.86 12.85
C PHE A 201 15.85 -15.32 12.38
N LYS A 202 17.00 -15.90 11.98
CA LYS A 202 17.11 -17.30 11.58
C LYS A 202 17.28 -18.25 12.76
N GLY A 203 17.79 -17.78 13.90
CA GLY A 203 18.03 -18.59 15.08
C GLY A 203 16.75 -19.11 15.77
N ASN A 204 16.94 -19.78 16.91
CA ASN A 204 15.88 -20.37 17.73
C ASN A 204 15.80 -19.76 19.15
N THR A 205 16.33 -18.55 19.35
CA THR A 205 16.28 -17.86 20.64
C THR A 205 14.93 -17.17 20.88
N PHE A 206 14.65 -16.75 22.12
CA PHE A 206 13.47 -15.94 22.45
C PHE A 206 13.41 -14.65 21.62
N THR A 207 14.56 -14.00 21.35
CA THR A 207 14.64 -12.85 20.45
C THR A 207 14.19 -13.19 19.03
N SER A 208 14.60 -14.36 18.50
CA SER A 208 14.14 -14.84 17.19
C SER A 208 12.63 -15.08 17.17
N PHE A 209 12.10 -15.68 18.24
CA PHE A 209 10.66 -15.88 18.41
C PHE A 209 9.92 -14.54 18.36
N LEU A 210 10.33 -13.55 19.16
CA LEU A 210 9.73 -12.21 19.14
C LEU A 210 9.78 -11.56 17.76
N MET A 211 10.91 -11.64 17.06
CA MET A 211 11.04 -11.10 15.71
C MET A 211 10.10 -11.80 14.72
N LYS A 212 9.97 -13.14 14.80
CA LYS A 212 9.04 -13.90 13.95
C LYS A 212 7.59 -13.52 14.24
N THR A 213 7.22 -13.34 15.52
CA THR A 213 5.89 -12.89 15.93
C THR A 213 5.55 -11.51 15.38
N ILE A 214 6.47 -10.54 15.52
CA ILE A 214 6.32 -9.19 14.95
C ILE A 214 6.19 -9.25 13.42
N ALA A 215 6.95 -10.12 12.75
CA ALA A 215 6.85 -10.29 11.31
C ALA A 215 5.49 -10.83 10.88
N VAL A 216 4.92 -11.79 11.62
CA VAL A 216 3.56 -12.28 11.38
C VAL A 216 2.53 -11.18 11.64
N PHE A 217 2.68 -10.42 12.72
CA PHE A 217 1.80 -9.29 13.05
C PHE A 217 1.74 -8.26 11.89
N TYR A 218 2.89 -7.82 11.37
CA TYR A 218 2.90 -6.92 10.21
C TYR A 218 2.36 -7.55 8.94
N LEU A 219 2.57 -8.85 8.75
CA LEU A 219 2.04 -9.57 7.59
C LEU A 219 0.49 -9.63 7.65
N VAL A 220 -0.08 -9.81 8.84
CA VAL A 220 -1.53 -9.71 9.06
C VAL A 220 -2.03 -8.29 8.77
N ILE A 221 -1.38 -7.25 9.30
CA ILE A 221 -1.73 -5.85 9.02
C ILE A 221 -1.76 -5.57 7.52
N VAL A 222 -0.69 -5.92 6.79
CA VAL A 222 -0.61 -5.75 5.34
C VAL A 222 -1.75 -6.47 4.63
N THR A 223 -2.08 -7.68 5.07
CA THR A 223 -3.16 -8.45 4.47
C THR A 223 -4.50 -7.75 4.65
N ILE A 224 -4.78 -7.22 5.85
CA ILE A 224 -5.99 -6.46 6.14
C ILE A 224 -6.04 -5.19 5.29
N GLU A 225 -4.94 -4.43 5.21
CA GLU A 225 -4.87 -3.21 4.37
C GLU A 225 -5.16 -3.50 2.90
N LEU A 226 -4.60 -4.59 2.36
CA LEU A 226 -4.85 -5.02 0.98
C LEU A 226 -6.31 -5.46 0.76
N ILE A 227 -6.94 -6.13 1.72
CA ILE A 227 -8.36 -6.50 1.65
C ILE A 227 -9.24 -5.25 1.70
N VAL A 228 -8.95 -4.30 2.59
CA VAL A 228 -9.67 -3.01 2.66
C VAL A 228 -9.53 -2.25 1.35
N LEU A 229 -8.34 -2.21 0.74
CA LEU A 229 -8.12 -1.59 -0.56
C LEU A 229 -8.97 -2.25 -1.66
N MET A 230 -9.07 -3.58 -1.64
CA MET A 230 -9.93 -4.34 -2.57
C MET A 230 -11.40 -3.97 -2.40
N ILE A 231 -11.91 -3.95 -1.16
CA ILE A 231 -13.29 -3.52 -0.86
C ILE A 231 -13.53 -2.08 -1.32
N TYR A 232 -12.61 -1.17 -1.00
CA TYR A 232 -12.73 0.24 -1.41
C TYR A 232 -12.79 0.41 -2.93
N SER A 233 -12.01 -0.39 -3.68
CA SER A 233 -12.05 -0.35 -5.15
C SER A 233 -13.42 -0.78 -5.71
N ILE A 234 -14.08 -1.75 -5.09
CA ILE A 234 -15.43 -2.21 -5.45
C ILE A 234 -16.46 -1.15 -5.07
N LEU A 235 -16.39 -0.59 -3.87
CA LEU A 235 -17.30 0.48 -3.44
C LEU A 235 -17.20 1.70 -4.34
N ARG A 236 -15.99 2.07 -4.78
CA ARG A 236 -15.78 3.15 -5.75
C ARG A 236 -16.43 2.85 -7.10
N LEU A 237 -16.40 1.59 -7.56
CA LEU A 237 -17.11 1.20 -8.79
C LEU A 237 -18.62 1.40 -8.63
N ILE A 238 -19.21 0.92 -7.53
CA ILE A 238 -20.64 1.11 -7.24
C ILE A 238 -20.99 2.60 -7.19
N GLY A 239 -20.17 3.41 -6.51
CA GLY A 239 -20.35 4.86 -6.44
C GLY A 239 -20.31 5.54 -7.82
N ASN A 240 -19.41 5.10 -8.71
CA ASN A 240 -19.36 5.62 -10.09
C ASN A 240 -20.61 5.25 -10.90
N ILE A 241 -21.17 4.05 -10.71
CA ILE A 241 -22.41 3.63 -11.37
C ILE A 241 -23.57 4.54 -10.91
N ILE A 242 -23.71 4.72 -9.59
CA ILE A 242 -24.77 5.56 -9.01
C ILE A 242 -24.62 7.02 -9.47
N ASN A 243 -23.41 7.57 -9.44
CA ASN A 243 -23.14 8.94 -9.89
C ASN A 243 -23.45 9.14 -11.38
N THR A 244 -23.17 8.14 -12.21
CA THR A 244 -23.50 8.19 -13.63
C THR A 244 -25.01 8.16 -13.83
N ALA A 245 -25.71 7.24 -13.17
CA ALA A 245 -27.16 7.14 -13.27
C ALA A 245 -27.84 8.44 -12.82
N ALA A 246 -27.39 9.02 -11.70
CA ALA A 246 -27.90 10.30 -11.21
C ALA A 246 -27.71 11.44 -12.22
N ARG A 247 -26.53 11.56 -12.85
CA ARG A 247 -26.26 12.59 -13.86
C ARG A 247 -27.09 12.45 -15.12
N VAL A 248 -27.39 11.21 -15.54
CA VAL A 248 -28.25 10.96 -16.70
C VAL A 248 -29.70 11.33 -16.39
N LEU A 249 -30.19 10.99 -15.18
CA LEU A 249 -31.55 11.31 -14.75
C LEU A 249 -31.77 12.81 -14.51
N GLN A 250 -30.73 13.54 -14.12
CA GLN A 250 -30.75 14.98 -13.85
C GLN A 250 -30.35 15.83 -15.07
N ALA A 251 -30.26 15.24 -16.27
CA ALA A 251 -29.83 15.97 -17.44
C ALA A 251 -30.89 16.99 -17.89
N ASP A 252 -30.47 18.24 -18.08
CA ASP A 252 -31.35 19.35 -18.51
C ASP A 252 -31.97 19.15 -19.89
N ASN A 253 -31.31 18.35 -20.75
CA ASN A 253 -31.85 17.97 -22.05
C ASN A 253 -31.38 16.56 -22.47
N ALA A 254 -32.08 15.98 -23.44
CA ALA A 254 -31.86 14.62 -23.90
C ALA A 254 -30.45 14.40 -24.49
N LEU A 255 -29.88 15.41 -25.17
CA LEU A 255 -28.56 15.31 -25.79
C LEU A 255 -27.46 15.24 -24.72
N ILE A 256 -27.52 16.11 -23.71
CA ILE A 256 -26.61 16.10 -22.55
C ILE A 256 -26.78 14.79 -21.77
N GLY A 257 -28.01 14.29 -21.61
CA GLY A 257 -28.27 12.99 -20.99
C GLY A 257 -27.59 11.83 -21.73
N VAL A 258 -27.66 11.81 -23.06
CA VAL A 258 -26.96 10.81 -23.89
C VAL A 258 -25.44 10.95 -23.77
N LEU A 259 -24.90 12.16 -23.76
CA LEU A 259 -23.45 12.36 -23.54
C LEU A 259 -23.00 11.88 -22.16
N TYR A 260 -23.73 12.22 -21.09
CA TYR A 260 -23.43 11.72 -19.75
C TYR A 260 -23.51 10.20 -19.67
N PHE A 261 -24.45 9.58 -20.39
CA PHE A 261 -24.55 8.14 -20.47
C PHE A 261 -23.35 7.53 -21.19
N LEU A 262 -22.96 8.05 -22.36
CA LEU A 262 -21.82 7.54 -23.14
C LEU A 262 -20.48 7.70 -22.39
N PHE A 263 -20.20 8.87 -21.81
CA PHE A 263 -19.01 9.07 -20.98
C PHE A 263 -19.08 8.24 -19.69
N GLY A 264 -20.28 8.08 -19.14
CA GLY A 264 -20.58 7.20 -18.03
C GLY A 264 -20.19 5.74 -18.30
N LEU A 265 -20.62 5.19 -19.44
CA LEU A 265 -20.24 3.85 -19.89
C LEU A 265 -18.74 3.71 -20.07
N LEU A 266 -18.08 4.70 -20.68
CA LEU A 266 -16.63 4.68 -20.87
C LEU A 266 -15.88 4.68 -19.53
N THR A 267 -16.27 5.55 -18.59
CA THR A 267 -15.66 5.61 -17.25
C THR A 267 -15.94 4.35 -16.45
N MET A 268 -17.14 3.76 -16.55
CA MET A 268 -17.48 2.47 -15.96
C MET A 268 -16.61 1.34 -16.53
N PHE A 269 -16.42 1.29 -17.85
CA PHE A 269 -15.55 0.29 -18.49
C PHE A 269 -14.12 0.35 -17.92
N PHE A 270 -13.51 1.54 -17.90
CA PHE A 270 -12.17 1.70 -17.32
C PHE A 270 -12.13 1.37 -15.82
N GLN A 271 -13.17 1.72 -15.07
CA GLN A 271 -13.25 1.42 -13.64
C GLN A 271 -13.41 -0.08 -13.38
N ILE A 272 -14.23 -0.80 -14.15
CA ILE A 272 -14.38 -2.26 -14.06
C ILE A 272 -13.04 -2.93 -14.37
N TYR A 273 -12.39 -2.53 -15.47
CA TYR A 273 -11.07 -3.05 -15.82
C TYR A 273 -10.06 -2.81 -14.69
N TYR A 274 -10.02 -1.59 -14.15
CA TYR A 274 -9.17 -1.23 -13.01
C TYR A 274 -9.43 -2.09 -11.77
N VAL A 275 -10.69 -2.33 -11.40
CA VAL A 275 -11.06 -3.14 -10.22
C VAL A 275 -10.69 -4.61 -10.41
N ILE A 276 -10.97 -5.19 -11.57
CA ILE A 276 -10.57 -6.57 -11.89
C ILE A 276 -9.06 -6.70 -11.78
N PHE A 277 -8.34 -5.76 -12.39
CA PHE A 277 -6.90 -5.72 -12.37
C PHE A 277 -6.34 -5.60 -10.95
N LEU A 278 -6.81 -4.65 -10.14
CA LEU A 278 -6.42 -4.48 -8.74
C LEU A 278 -6.69 -5.74 -7.91
N THR A 279 -7.85 -6.36 -8.11
CA THR A 279 -8.27 -7.56 -7.37
C THR A 279 -7.32 -8.73 -7.67
N MET A 280 -6.96 -8.94 -8.93
CA MET A 280 -5.98 -9.96 -9.32
C MET A 280 -4.62 -9.68 -8.68
N MET A 281 -4.16 -8.44 -8.77
CA MET A 281 -2.88 -7.98 -8.23
C MET A 281 -2.77 -8.13 -6.71
N ILE A 282 -3.79 -7.70 -5.99
CA ILE A 282 -3.91 -7.85 -4.55
C ILE A 282 -3.92 -9.34 -4.19
N SER A 283 -4.72 -10.16 -4.88
CA SER A 283 -4.80 -11.60 -4.63
C SER A 283 -3.45 -12.30 -4.81
N GLN A 284 -2.71 -11.96 -5.87
CA GLN A 284 -1.37 -12.50 -6.10
C GLN A 284 -0.39 -12.02 -5.03
N THR A 285 -0.50 -10.75 -4.62
CA THR A 285 0.33 -10.17 -3.57
C THR A 285 0.11 -10.85 -2.23
N ILE A 286 -1.15 -11.03 -1.79
CA ILE A 286 -1.51 -11.75 -0.56
C ILE A 286 -0.98 -13.19 -0.61
N LYS A 287 -1.23 -13.92 -1.70
CA LYS A 287 -0.69 -15.28 -1.89
C LYS A 287 0.84 -15.28 -1.87
N GLY A 288 1.48 -14.23 -2.37
CA GLY A 288 2.93 -14.08 -2.42
C GLY A 288 3.56 -13.83 -1.06
N ILE A 289 3.00 -12.93 -0.25
CA ILE A 289 3.54 -12.57 1.08
C ILE A 289 3.40 -13.71 2.10
N TRP A 290 2.34 -14.53 2.00
CA TRP A 290 2.09 -15.66 2.91
C TRP A 290 2.87 -16.94 2.59
N ARG A 291 3.55 -17.01 1.43
CA ARG A 291 4.34 -18.20 1.08
C ARG A 291 5.50 -18.42 2.05
N LYS A 292 5.75 -19.69 2.38
CA LYS A 292 6.93 -20.09 3.18
C LYS A 292 8.20 -19.85 2.35
N ASP A 293 9.23 -19.32 3.00
CA ASP A 293 10.49 -18.83 2.41
C ASP A 293 10.98 -19.68 1.22
N GLY A 294 11.16 -19.07 0.04
CA GLY A 294 12.19 -19.48 -0.91
C GLY A 294 11.83 -20.40 -2.09
N VAL A 295 10.61 -20.91 -2.24
CA VAL A 295 10.26 -21.71 -3.44
C VAL A 295 9.00 -21.18 -4.10
N ILE A 296 9.21 -20.43 -5.18
CA ILE A 296 8.15 -20.07 -6.13
C ILE A 296 8.50 -20.71 -7.46
N THR A 297 8.08 -21.95 -7.66
CA THR A 297 7.67 -22.46 -8.96
C THR A 297 6.20 -22.06 -9.15
N ILE A 298 5.94 -20.83 -9.62
CA ILE A 298 4.60 -20.50 -10.13
C ILE A 298 4.60 -20.87 -11.61
N LYS A 299 3.83 -21.91 -11.92
CA LYS A 299 3.53 -22.46 -13.25
C LYS A 299 2.71 -21.50 -14.12
N VAL A 300 3.21 -20.28 -14.35
CA VAL A 300 2.53 -19.32 -15.25
C VAL A 300 3.33 -19.10 -16.53
N TYR A 301 4.63 -19.40 -16.54
CA TYR A 301 5.41 -19.52 -17.77
C TYR A 301 5.52 -20.94 -18.31
N ASP A 302 5.19 -21.98 -17.54
CA ASP A 302 5.24 -23.36 -18.06
C ASP A 302 4.36 -23.54 -19.30
N LYS A 303 3.20 -22.86 -19.40
CA LYS A 303 2.33 -22.97 -20.58
C LYS A 303 2.81 -22.17 -21.80
N LEU A 304 3.58 -21.10 -21.61
CA LEU A 304 4.17 -20.32 -22.70
C LEU A 304 5.48 -20.95 -23.16
N LYS A 305 6.29 -21.44 -22.22
CA LYS A 305 7.49 -22.21 -22.48
C LYS A 305 7.16 -23.58 -23.09
N GLU A 306 6.13 -24.28 -22.60
CA GLU A 306 5.59 -25.49 -23.27
C GLU A 306 5.11 -25.17 -24.70
N LYS A 307 4.51 -23.99 -24.93
CA LYS A 307 4.07 -23.59 -26.27
C LYS A 307 5.24 -23.24 -27.18
N GLU A 308 6.27 -22.55 -26.68
CA GLU A 308 7.53 -22.29 -27.40
C GLU A 308 8.29 -23.59 -27.67
N ASP A 309 8.46 -24.45 -26.67
CA ASP A 309 9.11 -25.75 -26.80
C ASP A 309 8.35 -26.67 -27.77
N LYS A 310 7.01 -26.68 -27.73
CA LYS A 310 6.18 -27.37 -28.74
C LYS A 310 6.33 -26.76 -30.14
N TYR A 311 6.50 -25.45 -30.26
CA TYR A 311 6.72 -24.80 -31.55
C TYR A 311 8.10 -25.12 -32.12
N GLN A 312 9.15 -25.10 -31.29
CA GLN A 312 10.52 -25.44 -31.69
C GLN A 312 10.66 -26.92 -32.08
N LEU A 313 10.01 -27.83 -31.35
CA LEU A 313 9.95 -29.26 -31.70
C LEU A 313 9.21 -29.52 -33.03
N LYS A 314 8.31 -28.63 -33.45
CA LYS A 314 7.56 -28.74 -34.71
C LYS A 314 8.29 -28.15 -35.91
N HIS A 315 9.34 -27.36 -35.69
CA HIS A 315 10.21 -26.81 -36.73
C HIS A 315 11.48 -27.66 -36.97
N ASN A 316 11.83 -28.53 -36.02
CA ASN A 316 12.96 -29.46 -36.12
C ASN A 316 12.54 -30.88 -36.56
N ARG A 317 11.34 -31.03 -37.12
CA ARG A 317 10.87 -32.22 -37.85
C ARG A 317 10.51 -31.81 -39.27
#